data_AF-A0A924X189-F1
#
_entry.id   AF-A0A924X189-F1
#
_cell.length_a   1.000
_cell.length_b   1.000
_cell.length_c   1.000
_cell.angle_alpha   90.00
_cell.angle_beta   90.00
_cell.angle_gamma   90.00
#
_symmetry.space_group_name_H-M   'P 1'
#
loop_
_entity.id
_entity.type
_entity.pdbx_description
1 polymer ?
#
loop_
_entity_poly.entity_id
_entity_poly.type
_entity_poly.pdbx_seq_one_letter_code
_entity_poly.pdbx_strand_id
1 'polypeptide(L)'
;MNTWQKDQITVNALGERIFLDSGTLTPLLKRLEKLSLITCKREAIDGRQVIIALTPLGQSLRNDVEHIPVRVSCNTGCTLPEIKALNQQLIALRVHLNINLNAVKSTR
;
A
#
# COMPACT_ATOMS: atom_id res chain seq x y z
N MET A 1 -18.02 -3.05 6.77
CA MET A 1 -17.69 -4.23 5.94
C MET A 1 -16.23 -4.11 5.53
N ASN A 2 -15.41 -4.96 6.13
CA ASN A 2 -14.00 -4.69 6.41
C ASN A 2 -13.08 -5.40 5.40
N THR A 3 -12.61 -4.68 4.38
CA THR A 3 -11.61 -5.19 3.44
C THR A 3 -10.22 -4.73 3.86
N TRP A 4 -9.71 -5.26 4.98
CA TRP A 4 -8.26 -5.33 5.14
C TRP A 4 -7.76 -6.28 4.05
N GLN A 5 -6.82 -5.78 3.27
CA GLN A 5 -6.37 -6.37 2.01
C GLN A 5 -6.03 -7.84 2.15
N LYS A 6 -6.59 -8.64 1.21
CA LYS A 6 -6.34 -10.06 0.95
C LYS A 6 -5.13 -10.60 1.72
N ASP A 7 -5.38 -11.55 2.61
CA ASP A 7 -4.33 -12.35 3.21
C ASP A 7 -3.48 -12.92 2.07
N GLN A 8 -2.20 -12.55 2.05
CA GLN A 8 -1.21 -12.92 1.03
C GLN A 8 -1.30 -12.09 -0.27
N ILE A 9 -0.39 -11.13 -0.39
CA ILE A 9 -0.18 -10.32 -1.61
C ILE A 9 1.26 -10.43 -2.06
N THR A 10 1.51 -10.35 -3.37
CA THR A 10 2.88 -10.34 -3.89
C THR A 10 3.50 -8.95 -3.77
N VAL A 11 4.83 -8.87 -3.68
CA VAL A 11 5.56 -7.58 -3.64
C VAL A 11 5.20 -6.70 -4.85
N ASN A 12 5.06 -7.29 -6.03
CA ASN A 12 4.67 -6.57 -7.24
C ASN A 12 3.25 -6.00 -7.11
N ALA A 13 2.28 -6.82 -6.69
CA ALA A 13 0.90 -6.37 -6.50
C ALA A 13 0.79 -5.28 -5.40
N LEU A 14 1.62 -5.37 -4.35
CA LEU A 14 1.72 -4.31 -3.34
C LEU A 14 2.27 -3.02 -3.96
N GLY A 15 3.35 -3.11 -4.73
CA GLY A 15 3.97 -1.97 -5.42
C GLY A 15 3.03 -1.26 -6.38
N GLU A 16 2.28 -2.00 -7.18
CA GLU A 16 1.23 -1.44 -8.03
C GLU A 16 0.15 -0.72 -7.22
N ARG A 17 -0.25 -1.29 -6.08
CA ARG A 17 -1.34 -0.76 -5.27
C ARG A 17 -0.98 0.51 -4.50
N ILE A 18 0.25 0.61 -4.01
CA ILE A 18 0.73 1.79 -3.29
C ILE A 18 1.62 2.70 -4.14
N PHE A 19 1.77 2.37 -5.43
CA PHE A 19 2.51 3.12 -6.43
C PHE A 19 3.97 3.35 -6.01
N LEU A 20 4.61 2.29 -5.51
CA LEU A 20 6.02 2.30 -5.14
C LEU A 20 6.75 1.21 -5.91
N ASP A 21 7.94 1.54 -6.41
CA ASP A 21 8.82 0.57 -7.06
C ASP A 21 9.37 -0.45 -6.07
N SER A 22 9.73 -1.63 -6.60
CA SER A 22 10.31 -2.74 -5.81
C SER A 22 11.58 -2.34 -5.05
N GLY A 23 12.37 -1.40 -5.59
CA GLY A 23 13.57 -0.84 -4.95
C GLY A 23 13.26 -0.07 -3.65
N THR A 24 12.11 0.59 -3.57
CA THR A 24 11.66 1.34 -2.39
C THR A 24 10.92 0.44 -1.40
N LEU A 25 10.21 -0.57 -1.90
CA LEU A 25 9.48 -1.53 -1.09
C LEU A 25 10.39 -2.49 -0.32
N THR A 26 11.46 -2.98 -0.94
CA THR A 26 12.35 -3.98 -0.34
C THR A 26 12.89 -3.58 1.05
N PRO A 27 13.46 -2.38 1.26
CA PRO A 27 13.93 -1.97 2.58
C PRO A 27 12.80 -1.80 3.60
N LEU A 28 11.63 -1.32 3.16
CA LEU A 28 10.45 -1.14 4.02
C LEU A 28 9.91 -2.50 4.48
N LEU A 29 9.76 -3.46 3.56
CA LEU A 29 9.28 -4.80 3.88
C LEU A 29 10.24 -5.55 4.81
N LYS A 30 11.56 -5.47 4.56
CA LYS A 30 12.55 -6.03 5.48
C LYS A 30 12.46 -5.43 6.88
N ARG A 31 12.17 -4.12 7.00
CA ARG A 31 11.98 -3.47 8.29
C ARG A 31 10.71 -3.96 8.99
N LEU A 32 9.59 -4.08 8.28
CA LEU A 32 8.33 -4.58 8.85
C LEU A 32 8.43 -6.06 9.27
N GLU A 33 9.19 -6.86 8.52
CA GLU A 33 9.47 -8.26 8.87
C GLU A 33 10.34 -8.37 10.13
N LYS A 34 11.37 -7.53 10.27
CA LYS A 34 12.19 -7.44 11.49
C LYS A 34 11.37 -7.05 12.73
N LEU A 35 10.31 -6.25 12.55
CA LEU A 35 9.37 -5.89 13.61
C LEU A 35 8.31 -6.99 13.87
N SER A 36 8.41 -8.14 13.19
CA SER A 36 7.46 -9.25 13.27
C SER A 36 6.02 -8.85 12.93
N LEU A 37 5.82 -7.82 12.11
CA LEU A 37 4.49 -7.36 11.66
C LEU A 37 4.02 -8.13 10.43
N ILE A 38 4.96 -8.57 9.59
CA ILE A 38 4.70 -9.32 8.37
C ILE A 38 5.64 -10.51 8.25
N THR A 39 5.27 -11.47 7.40
CA THR A 39 6.15 -12.54 6.92
C THR A 39 6.31 -12.41 5.42
N CYS A 40 7.54 -12.54 4.92
CA CYS A 40 7.83 -12.63 3.50
C CYS A 40 8.27 -14.07 3.16
N LYS A 41 7.59 -14.72 2.20
CA LYS A 41 7.97 -16.05 1.73
C LYS A 41 8.09 -16.06 0.21
N ARG A 42 9.09 -16.74 -0.33
CA ARG A 42 9.13 -17.01 -1.77
C ARG A 42 8.04 -18.00 -2.13
N GLU A 43 7.34 -17.73 -3.21
CA GLU A 43 6.32 -18.61 -3.75
C GLU A 43 6.95 -19.94 -4.17
N ALA A 44 6.36 -21.06 -3.75
CA ALA A 44 6.92 -22.39 -3.99
C ALA A 44 6.82 -22.85 -5.45
N ILE A 45 5.92 -22.25 -6.23
CA ILE A 45 5.57 -22.70 -7.59
C ILE A 45 6.52 -22.08 -8.62
N ASP A 46 6.78 -20.77 -8.55
CA ASP A 46 7.62 -20.06 -9.54
C ASP A 46 8.91 -19.48 -8.92
N GLY A 47 9.04 -19.41 -7.58
CA GLY A 47 10.26 -18.93 -6.89
C GLY A 47 10.65 -17.46 -7.10
N ARG A 48 10.07 -16.82 -8.13
CA ARG A 48 10.33 -15.46 -8.59
C ARG A 48 9.53 -14.42 -7.81
N GLN A 49 8.43 -14.82 -7.19
CA GLN A 49 7.56 -13.91 -6.45
C GLN A 49 7.74 -14.08 -4.93
N VAL A 50 7.70 -12.96 -4.23
CA VAL A 50 7.67 -12.91 -2.76
C VAL A 50 6.25 -12.57 -2.34
N ILE A 51 5.67 -13.46 -1.54
CA ILE A 51 4.36 -13.34 -0.92
C ILE A 51 4.54 -12.71 0.47
N ILE A 52 3.75 -11.69 0.74
CA ILE A 52 3.71 -10.94 2.00
C ILE A 52 2.40 -11.29 2.72
N ALA A 53 2.48 -11.66 3.99
CA ALA A 53 1.33 -11.89 4.86
C ALA A 53 1.50 -11.15 6.19
N LEU A 54 0.39 -10.73 6.81
CA LEU A 54 0.41 -10.17 8.17
C LEU A 54 0.61 -11.29 9.20
N THR A 55 1.37 -11.00 10.25
CA THR A 55 1.43 -11.85 11.45
C THR A 55 0.24 -11.54 12.37
N PRO A 56 -0.01 -12.36 13.40
CA PRO A 56 -1.00 -12.01 14.44
C PRO A 56 -0.73 -10.65 15.08
N LEU A 57 0.54 -10.28 15.26
CA LEU A 57 0.96 -8.99 15.81
C LEU A 57 0.72 -7.86 14.79
N GLY A 58 0.97 -8.09 13.50
CA GLY A 58 0.60 -7.15 12.44
C GLY A 58 -0.92 -6.95 12.33
N GLN A 59 -1.70 -7.99 12.59
CA GLN A 59 -3.16 -7.90 12.64
C GLN A 59 -3.65 -7.14 13.88
N SER A 60 -3.02 -7.31 15.04
CA SER A 60 -3.44 -6.60 16.27
C SER A 60 -3.26 -5.09 16.18
N LEU A 61 -2.23 -4.62 15.44
CA LEU A 61 -2.01 -3.19 15.18
C LEU A 61 -3.20 -2.52 14.49
N ARG A 62 -4.10 -3.26 13.84
CA ARG A 62 -5.32 -2.73 13.24
C ARG A 62 -6.14 -1.90 14.24
N ASN A 63 -6.32 -2.43 15.44
CA ASN A 63 -7.13 -1.77 16.46
C ASN A 63 -6.46 -0.46 16.90
N ASP A 64 -5.12 -0.46 16.93
CA ASP A 64 -4.33 0.70 17.30
C ASP A 64 -4.34 1.79 16.23
N VAL A 65 -4.59 1.47 14.96
CA VAL A 65 -4.64 2.49 13.87
C VAL A 65 -6.05 2.89 13.44
N GLU A 66 -7.10 2.24 13.95
CA GLU A 66 -8.49 2.50 13.56
C GLU A 66 -8.94 3.94 13.86
N HIS A 67 -8.33 4.57 14.86
CA HIS A 67 -8.64 5.95 15.25
C HIS A 67 -7.90 7.02 14.43
N ILE A 68 -6.89 6.64 13.63
CA ILE A 68 -6.08 7.59 12.86
C ILE A 68 -6.90 8.40 11.85
N PRO A 69 -7.80 7.80 11.03
CA PRO A 69 -8.61 8.57 10.08
C PRO A 69 -9.46 9.65 10.77
N VAL A 70 -9.99 9.34 11.97
CA VAL A 70 -10.76 10.30 12.77
C VAL A 70 -9.88 11.45 13.24
N ARG A 71 -8.67 11.16 13.72
CA ARG A 71 -7.72 12.21 14.14
C ARG A 71 -7.28 13.10 12.97
N VAL A 72 -7.07 12.53 11.79
CA VAL A 72 -6.78 13.30 10.58
C VAL A 72 -7.95 14.22 10.24
N SER A 73 -9.18 13.70 10.28
CA SER A 73 -10.41 14.48 10.08
C SER A 73 -10.54 15.66 11.04
N CYS A 74 -10.29 15.46 12.34
CA CYS A 74 -10.31 16.54 13.32
C CYS A 74 -9.26 17.62 13.04
N ASN A 75 -8.04 17.22 12.65
CA ASN A 75 -6.94 18.16 12.45
C ASN A 75 -7.01 18.93 11.12
N THR A 76 -7.63 18.37 10.08
CA THR A 76 -7.81 19.07 8.80
C THR A 76 -9.11 19.86 8.74
N GLY A 77 -10.02 19.67 9.70
CA GLY A 77 -11.38 20.23 9.66
C GLY A 77 -12.25 19.65 8.54
N CYS A 78 -11.81 18.55 7.91
CA CYS A 78 -12.53 17.90 6.83
C CYS A 78 -13.21 16.65 7.35
N THR A 79 -14.40 16.35 6.84
CA THR A 79 -15.10 15.09 7.09
C THR A 79 -14.38 13.90 6.43
N LEU A 80 -14.59 12.69 6.93
CA LEU A 80 -14.04 11.47 6.32
C LEU A 80 -14.40 11.31 4.83
N PRO A 81 -15.64 11.60 4.38
CA PRO A 81 -15.98 11.61 2.95
C PRO A 81 -15.15 12.60 2.12
N GLU A 82 -14.93 13.83 2.62
CA GLU A 82 -14.14 14.85 1.92
C GLU A 82 -12.68 14.43 1.75
N ILE A 83 -12.07 13.92 2.82
CA ILE A 83 -10.69 13.39 2.77
C ILE A 83 -10.59 12.25 1.77
N LYS A 84 -11.58 11.35 1.76
CA LYS A 84 -11.62 10.23 0.81
C LYS A 84 -11.76 10.71 -0.63
N ALA A 85 -12.65 11.67 -0.89
CA ALA A 85 -12.85 12.24 -2.21
C ALA A 85 -11.58 12.95 -2.73
N LEU A 86 -10.94 13.76 -1.88
CA LEU A 86 -9.68 14.44 -2.22
C LEU A 86 -8.58 13.42 -2.54
N ASN A 87 -8.43 12.37 -1.72
CA ASN A 87 -7.45 11.32 -1.98
C ASN A 87 -7.71 10.62 -3.33
N GLN A 88 -8.98 10.32 -3.65
CA GLN A 88 -9.34 9.76 -4.95
C GLN A 88 -8.97 10.68 -6.12
N GLN A 89 -9.22 11.99 -5.99
CA GLN A 89 -8.85 12.97 -7.01
C GLN A 89 -7.33 13.05 -7.20
N LEU A 90 -6.55 13.05 -6.12
CA LEU A 90 -5.08 13.03 -6.17
C LEU A 90 -4.54 11.75 -6.80
N ILE A 91 -5.12 10.59 -6.48
CA ILE A 91 -4.77 9.32 -7.11
C ILE A 91 -5.05 9.37 -8.61
N ALA A 92 -6.23 9.84 -9.02
CA ALA A 92 -6.61 9.95 -10.43
C ALA A 92 -5.67 10.89 -11.20
N LEU A 93 -5.36 12.07 -10.63
CA LEU A 93 -4.39 12.99 -11.21
C LEU A 93 -3.01 12.35 -11.39
N ARG A 94 -2.51 11.65 -10.36
CA ARG A 94 -1.23 10.94 -10.43
C ARG A 94 -1.23 9.90 -11.55
N VAL A 95 -2.31 9.12 -11.69
CA VAL A 95 -2.44 8.12 -12.76
C VAL A 95 -2.39 8.78 -14.13
N HIS A 96 -3.15 9.85 -14.35
CA HIS A 96 -3.12 10.60 -15.61
C HIS A 96 -1.73 11.16 -15.92
N LEU A 97 -1.03 11.71 -14.93
CA LEU A 97 0.34 12.20 -15.10
C LEU A 97 1.30 11.08 -15.48
N ASN A 98 1.21 9.91 -14.83
CA ASN A 98 2.11 8.78 -15.13
C ASN A 98 1.86 8.22 -16.54
N ILE A 99 0.59 8.09 -16.94
CA ILE A 99 0.23 7.66 -18.31
C ILE A 99 0.81 8.63 -19.34
N ASN A 100 0.58 9.93 -19.17
CA ASN A 100 1.03 10.94 -20.12
C ASN A 100 2.56 11.04 -20.19
N LEU A 101 3.25 10.97 -19.05
CA LEU A 101 4.72 11.00 -19.01
C LEU A 101 5.34 9.76 -19.65
N ASN A 102 4.73 8.58 -19.50
CA ASN A 102 5.21 7.36 -20.15
C ASN A 102 4.94 7.37 -21.66
N ALA A 103 3.80 7.93 -22.11
CA ALA A 103 3.53 8.14 -23.53
C ALA A 103 4.55 9.06 -24.21
N VAL A 104 4.97 10.13 -23.51
CA VAL A 104 6.00 11.07 -24.01
C VAL A 104 7.38 10.40 -24.10
N LYS A 105 7.72 9.49 -23.17
CA LYS A 105 8.98 8.74 -23.19
C LYS A 105 9.05 7.65 -24.28
N SER A 106 7.92 7.07 -24.69
CA SER A 106 7.87 6.03 -25.73
C SER A 106 7.90 6.59 -27.16
N THR A 107 7.81 7.91 -27.33
CA THR A 107 7.82 8.60 -28.62
C THR A 107 9.20 9.20 -28.95
N ARG A 108 10.22 8.91 -28.13
CA ARG A 108 11.64 9.25 -28.32
C ARG A 108 12.48 7.98 -28.30
#